data_AF-A0A3D3XJH9-F1
#
_entry.id   AF-A0A3D3XJH9-F1
#
_cell.length_a   1.000
_cell.length_b   1.000
_cell.length_c   1.000
_cell.angle_alpha   90.00
_cell.angle_beta   90.00
_cell.angle_gamma   90.00
#
_symmetry.space_group_name_H-M   'P 1'
#
loop_
_entity.id
_entity.type
_entity.pdbx_description
1 polymer ?
#
loop_
_entity_poly.entity_id
_entity_poly.type
_entity_poly.pdbx_seq_one_letter_code
_entity_poly.pdbx_strand_id
1 'polypeptide(L)'
;GEISSHSGDAVILATGGYCPVFYLSTNAVGCNVTATYRAYKRGAAFANPCYTQIHPTCIPVSGEHQSKLTLMSESLRNDGRVWVPKKPGDARKSCDIPETERDYFLERKYPSFGN
;
A
#
# COMPACT_ATOMS: atom_id res chain seq x y z
N GLY A 1 31.06 -8.53 -8.26
CA GLY A 1 30.89 -7.07 -8.34
C GLY A 1 32.13 -6.41 -7.81
N GLU A 2 32.56 -5.31 -8.42
CA GLU A 2 33.68 -4.50 -7.93
C GLU A 2 33.34 -3.86 -6.58
N ILE A 3 34.34 -3.73 -5.70
CA ILE A 3 34.19 -3.11 -4.37
C ILE A 3 34.92 -1.77 -4.39
N SER A 4 34.21 -0.69 -4.08
CA SER A 4 34.76 0.66 -3.94
C SER A 4 34.52 1.22 -2.54
N SER A 5 35.33 2.21 -2.14
CA SER A 5 35.18 2.95 -0.88
C SER A 5 34.91 4.42 -1.17
N HIS A 6 33.99 5.01 -0.42
CA HIS A 6 33.63 6.42 -0.50
C HIS A 6 33.75 7.03 0.91
N SER A 7 34.51 8.10 1.06
CA SER A 7 34.70 8.83 2.32
C SER A 7 34.02 10.20 2.27
N GLY A 8 33.60 10.69 3.43
CA GLY A 8 33.07 12.03 3.64
C GLY A 8 33.05 12.34 5.14
N ASP A 9 33.06 13.63 5.49
CA ASP A 9 33.05 14.07 6.90
C ASP A 9 31.78 13.62 7.63
N ALA A 10 30.68 13.46 6.89
CA ALA A 10 29.44 12.88 7.37
C ALA A 10 28.79 12.02 6.27
N VAL A 11 28.11 10.94 6.67
CA VAL A 11 27.37 10.04 5.76
C VAL A 11 25.94 9.91 6.26
N ILE A 12 24.97 10.17 5.38
CA ILE A 12 23.54 10.04 5.66
C ILE A 12 22.99 8.80 4.94
N LEU A 13 22.35 7.91 5.69
CA LEU A 13 21.68 6.73 5.14
C LEU A 13 20.17 7.00 5.03
N ALA A 14 19.67 7.21 3.80
CA ALA A 14 18.25 7.43 3.50
C ALA A 14 17.65 6.26 2.68
N THR A 15 17.85 5.03 3.16
CA THR A 15 17.70 3.80 2.35
C THR A 15 16.32 3.15 2.40
N GLY A 16 15.30 3.85 2.89
CA GLY A 16 13.92 3.34 2.96
C GLY A 16 13.65 2.33 4.08
N GLY A 17 12.53 1.61 3.97
CA GLY A 17 11.99 0.71 4.99
C GLY A 17 12.49 -0.73 4.95
N TYR A 18 11.78 -1.63 5.64
CA TYR A 18 12.18 -3.02 5.92
C TYR A 18 11.13 -4.07 5.54
N CYS A 19 10.39 -3.83 4.46
CA CYS A 19 9.17 -4.59 4.16
C CYS A 19 9.32 -6.01 3.60
N PRO A 20 10.45 -6.46 3.00
CA PRO A 20 10.62 -7.86 2.61
C PRO A 20 10.51 -8.86 3.75
N VAL A 21 10.43 -8.38 5.00
CA VAL A 21 10.04 -9.18 6.17
C VAL A 21 8.59 -9.67 6.07
N PHE A 22 7.74 -8.99 5.29
CA PHE A 22 6.35 -9.36 4.99
C PHE A 22 6.23 -9.90 3.57
N TYR A 23 5.47 -10.98 3.41
CA TYR A 23 5.23 -11.56 2.09
C TYR A 23 4.35 -10.66 1.20
N LEU A 24 3.31 -10.04 1.77
CA LEU A 24 2.42 -9.12 1.08
C LEU A 24 2.74 -7.68 1.50
N SER A 25 3.14 -6.84 0.55
CA SER A 25 3.54 -5.46 0.83
C SER A 25 3.31 -4.51 -0.35
N THR A 26 2.96 -3.26 -0.06
CA THR A 26 2.91 -2.18 -1.07
C THR A 26 4.28 -1.60 -1.41
N ASN A 27 5.32 -1.93 -0.62
CA ASN A 27 6.66 -1.41 -0.82
C ASN A 27 7.30 -1.99 -2.09
N ALA A 28 8.21 -1.21 -2.67
CA ALA A 28 9.09 -1.73 -3.71
C ALA A 28 10.02 -2.81 -3.14
N VAL A 29 10.41 -3.77 -3.98
CA VAL A 29 11.32 -4.87 -3.59
C VAL A 29 12.66 -4.37 -3.04
N GLY A 30 13.10 -3.18 -3.47
CA GLY A 30 14.32 -2.54 -2.98
C GLY A 30 14.27 -2.04 -1.53
N CYS A 31 13.09 -1.93 -0.90
CA CYS A 31 12.93 -1.42 0.47
C CYS A 31 13.30 -2.47 1.53
N ASN A 32 14.57 -2.90 1.55
CA ASN A 32 15.03 -4.15 2.18
C ASN A 32 15.89 -4.01 3.45
N VAL A 33 15.89 -2.84 4.10
CA VAL A 33 16.60 -2.54 5.38
C VAL A 33 18.11 -2.74 5.42
N THR A 34 18.75 -3.15 4.33
CA THR A 34 20.12 -3.68 4.37
C THR A 34 21.11 -2.68 4.98
N ALA A 35 21.06 -1.41 4.61
CA ALA A 35 21.99 -0.40 5.13
C ALA A 35 21.74 -0.08 6.62
N THR A 36 20.49 0.15 7.01
CA THR A 36 20.11 0.40 8.41
C THR A 36 20.47 -0.77 9.32
N TYR A 37 20.20 -2.01 8.89
CA TYR A 37 20.55 -3.20 9.65
C TYR A 37 22.08 -3.38 9.78
N ARG A 38 22.84 -3.08 8.73
CA ARG A 38 24.31 -3.08 8.79
C ARG A 38 24.86 -2.02 9.75
N ALA A 39 24.26 -0.84 9.80
CA ALA A 39 24.62 0.20 10.75
C ALA A 39 24.33 -0.24 12.20
N TYR A 40 23.16 -0.84 12.47
CA TYR A 40 22.82 -1.44 13.76
C TYR A 40 23.85 -2.49 14.19
N LYS A 41 24.23 -3.41 13.29
CA LYS A 41 25.26 -4.43 13.55
C LYS A 41 26.65 -3.83 13.83
N ARG A 42 26.88 -2.55 13.52
CA ARG A 42 28.10 -1.79 13.82
C ARG A 42 27.97 -0.87 15.04
N GLY A 43 26.91 -1.02 15.84
CA GLY A 43 26.74 -0.32 17.11
C GLY A 43 25.82 0.90 17.06
N ALA A 44 25.20 1.21 15.91
CA ALA A 44 24.14 2.21 15.88
C ALA A 44 22.89 1.73 16.63
N ALA A 45 22.12 2.64 17.23
CA ALA A 45 20.83 2.30 17.83
C ALA A 45 19.79 1.95 16.73
N PHE A 46 18.89 1.00 17.04
CA PHE A 46 17.77 0.65 16.16
C PHE A 46 16.47 0.64 16.97
N ALA A 47 15.61 1.62 16.70
CA ALA A 47 14.41 1.85 17.48
C ALA A 47 13.18 1.25 16.80
N ASN A 48 12.27 0.72 17.60
CA ASN A 48 10.88 0.47 17.22
C ASN A 48 10.64 -0.41 15.96
N PRO A 49 11.43 -1.45 15.67
CA PRO A 49 11.22 -2.29 14.48
C PRO A 49 9.90 -3.08 14.51
N CYS A 50 9.28 -3.20 15.68
CA CYS A 50 7.97 -3.84 15.85
C CYS A 50 6.79 -2.97 15.43
N TYR A 51 6.95 -1.65 15.33
CA TYR A 51 5.87 -0.74 14.95
C TYR A 51 5.73 -0.69 13.43
N THR A 52 4.96 -1.63 12.89
CA THR A 52 4.66 -1.71 11.46
C THR A 52 3.25 -1.20 11.18
N GLN A 53 3.11 -0.26 10.25
CA GLN A 53 1.82 0.21 9.77
C GLN A 53 1.30 -0.71 8.66
N ILE A 54 0.06 -1.19 8.81
CA ILE A 54 -0.66 -1.93 7.77
C ILE A 54 -1.67 -1.00 7.12
N HIS A 55 -1.56 -0.81 5.81
CA HIS A 55 -2.51 0.01 5.07
C HIS A 55 -3.82 -0.78 4.83
N PRO A 56 -5.01 -0.18 5.08
CA PRO A 56 -6.28 -0.91 5.01
C PRO A 56 -6.72 -1.28 3.59
N THR A 57 -6.24 -0.57 2.57
CA THR A 57 -6.70 -0.74 1.18
C THR A 57 -5.55 -0.92 0.19
N CYS A 58 -5.60 -2.00 -0.58
CA CYS A 58 -4.73 -2.29 -1.71
C CYS A 58 -5.49 -3.10 -2.76
N ILE A 59 -5.01 -3.11 -4.00
CA ILE A 59 -5.59 -3.98 -5.04
C ILE A 59 -5.34 -5.44 -4.62
N PRO A 60 -6.39 -6.30 -4.59
CA PRO A 60 -6.25 -7.70 -4.22
C PRO A 60 -5.23 -8.45 -5.07
N VAL A 61 -4.67 -9.52 -4.50
CA VAL A 61 -3.76 -10.41 -5.23
C VAL A 61 -4.49 -11.09 -6.39
N SER A 62 -3.83 -11.16 -7.55
CA SER A 62 -4.34 -11.88 -8.73
C SER A 62 -3.76 -13.29 -8.88
N GLY A 63 -2.77 -13.67 -8.07
CA GLY A 63 -2.17 -15.01 -8.07
C GLY A 63 -1.06 -15.21 -7.03
N GLU A 64 -0.63 -16.46 -6.83
CA GLU A 64 0.31 -16.85 -5.75
C GLU A 64 1.76 -16.38 -5.95
N HIS A 65 2.11 -15.81 -7.10
CA HIS A 65 3.45 -15.24 -7.33
C HIS A 65 3.52 -13.75 -6.97
N GLN A 66 2.40 -13.13 -6.57
CA GLN A 66 2.33 -11.69 -6.32
C GLN A 66 2.58 -11.37 -4.85
N SER A 67 3.78 -10.88 -4.54
CA SER A 67 4.15 -10.34 -3.23
C SER A 67 4.00 -8.81 -3.14
N LYS A 68 4.23 -8.11 -4.26
CA LYS A 68 4.06 -6.66 -4.36
C LYS A 68 2.61 -6.30 -4.66
N LEU A 69 2.03 -5.52 -3.77
CA LEU A 69 0.67 -4.98 -3.86
C LEU A 69 0.69 -3.57 -4.42
N THR A 70 -0.39 -3.20 -5.09
CA THR A 70 -0.61 -1.82 -5.53
C THR A 70 -1.49 -1.11 -4.50
N LEU A 71 -0.96 -0.03 -3.93
CA LEU A 71 -1.66 0.79 -2.96
C LEU A 71 -2.89 1.43 -3.61
N MET A 72 -4.02 1.43 -2.89
CA MET A 72 -5.15 2.30 -3.22
C MET A 72 -5.15 3.44 -2.22
N SER A 73 -5.09 4.68 -2.71
CA SER A 73 -4.97 5.89 -1.88
C SER A 73 -6.08 5.94 -0.83
N GLU A 74 -5.70 6.29 0.41
CA GLU A 74 -6.64 6.52 1.51
C GLU A 74 -7.72 7.55 1.16
N SER A 75 -7.38 8.57 0.38
CA SER A 75 -8.34 9.58 -0.09
C SER A 75 -9.58 8.99 -0.77
N LEU A 76 -9.48 7.80 -1.39
CA LEU A 76 -10.64 7.12 -1.98
C LEU A 76 -11.72 6.76 -0.95
N ARG A 77 -11.35 6.59 0.33
CA ARG A 77 -12.32 6.40 1.42
C ARG A 77 -13.01 7.70 1.83
N ASN A 78 -12.37 8.84 1.59
CA ASN A 78 -12.86 10.15 1.98
C ASN A 78 -13.70 10.80 0.87
N ASP A 79 -13.32 10.61 -0.40
CA ASP A 79 -13.82 11.44 -1.49
C ASP A 79 -14.85 10.75 -2.41
N GLY A 80 -15.17 9.46 -2.24
CA GLY A 80 -16.05 8.80 -3.20
C GLY A 80 -16.79 7.57 -2.71
N ARG A 81 -18.12 7.68 -2.58
CA ARG A 81 -19.00 6.51 -2.59
C ARG A 81 -18.93 5.85 -3.96
N VAL A 82 -18.43 4.62 -4.02
CA VAL A 82 -18.33 3.85 -5.28
C VAL A 82 -19.64 3.09 -5.51
N TRP A 83 -20.19 3.21 -6.72
CA TRP A 83 -21.42 2.52 -7.09
C TRP A 83 -21.35 1.94 -8.51
N VAL A 84 -22.20 0.95 -8.76
CA VAL A 84 -22.47 0.38 -10.08
C VAL A 84 -23.98 0.42 -10.37
N PRO A 85 -24.43 0.44 -11.63
CA PRO A 85 -25.86 0.37 -11.94
C PRO A 85 -26.47 -0.91 -11.37
N LYS A 86 -27.64 -0.82 -10.72
CA LYS A 86 -28.38 -2.01 -10.25
C LYS A 86 -28.80 -2.93 -11.39
N LYS A 87 -29.05 -2.35 -12.57
CA LYS A 87 -29.42 -3.08 -13.78
C LYS A 87 -28.14 -3.52 -14.53
N PRO A 88 -27.88 -4.82 -14.69
CA PRO A 88 -26.75 -5.30 -15.48
C PRO A 88 -26.86 -4.83 -16.94
N GLY A 89 -25.74 -4.36 -17.51
CA GLY A 89 -25.69 -3.92 -18.90
C GLY A 89 -26.35 -2.57 -19.19
N ASP A 90 -26.59 -1.74 -18.18
CA ASP A 90 -27.08 -0.38 -18.39
C ASP A 90 -26.08 0.46 -19.22
N ALA A 91 -26.55 1.02 -20.33
CA ALA A 91 -25.74 1.79 -21.27
C ALA A 91 -25.87 3.31 -21.09
N ARG A 92 -26.70 3.78 -20.14
CA ARG A 92 -26.82 5.20 -19.82
C ARG A 92 -25.49 5.75 -19.30
N LYS A 93 -25.24 7.04 -19.50
CA LYS A 93 -24.08 7.69 -18.88
C LYS A 93 -24.27 7.70 -17.36
N SER A 94 -23.17 7.62 -16.61
CA SER A 94 -23.21 7.55 -15.15
C SER A 94 -23.97 8.71 -14.49
N CYS A 95 -23.92 9.90 -15.10
CA CYS A 95 -24.66 11.09 -14.66
C CYS A 95 -26.18 10.98 -14.81
N ASP A 96 -26.67 10.11 -15.69
CA ASP A 96 -28.09 9.96 -16.03
C ASP A 96 -28.77 8.86 -15.20
N ILE A 97 -27.99 8.10 -14.41
CA ILE A 97 -28.51 7.04 -13.54
C ILE A 97 -28.85 7.66 -12.19
N PRO A 98 -30.14 7.70 -11.80
CA PRO A 98 -30.57 8.29 -10.54
C PRO A 98 -30.03 7.49 -9.35
N GLU A 99 -29.85 8.14 -8.20
CA GLU A 99 -29.25 7.53 -7.00
C GLU A 99 -29.98 6.26 -6.53
N THR A 100 -31.31 6.22 -6.68
CA THR A 100 -32.16 5.06 -6.37
C THR A 100 -31.81 3.81 -7.19
N GLU A 101 -31.17 3.99 -8.35
CA GLU A 101 -30.76 2.92 -9.28
C GLU A 101 -29.27 2.55 -9.16
N ARG A 102 -28.56 3.13 -8.18
CA ARG A 102 -27.14 2.86 -7.91
C ARG A 102 -26.98 1.80 -6.81
N ASP A 103 -26.17 0.77 -7.05
CA ASP A 103 -25.71 -0.17 -6.01
C ASP A 103 -24.37 0.31 -5.47
N TYR A 104 -24.39 0.86 -4.26
CA TYR A 104 -23.21 1.17 -3.47
C TYR A 104 -22.63 -0.12 -2.88
N PHE A 105 -22.08 -0.96 -3.76
CA PHE A 105 -21.74 -2.34 -3.42
C PHE A 105 -20.72 -2.45 -2.27
N LEU A 106 -19.87 -1.43 -2.07
CA LEU A 106 -18.94 -1.38 -0.95
C LEU A 106 -19.66 -1.18 0.40
N GLU A 107 -20.69 -0.33 0.45
CA GLU A 107 -21.52 -0.12 1.65
C GLU A 107 -22.34 -1.39 1.96
N ARG A 108 -22.90 -2.04 0.92
CA ARG A 108 -23.64 -3.30 1.07
C ARG A 108 -22.75 -4.46 1.54
N LYS A 109 -21.54 -4.57 0.99
CA LYS A 109 -20.61 -5.68 1.29
C LYS A 109 -19.83 -5.46 2.58
N TYR A 110 -19.61 -4.20 2.95
CA TYR A 110 -18.84 -3.81 4.13
C TYR A 110 -19.57 -2.73 4.93
N PRO A 111 -20.68 -3.09 5.62
CA PRO A 111 -21.51 -2.13 6.34
C PRO A 111 -20.77 -1.43 7.50
N SER A 112 -19.64 -1.99 7.96
CA SER A 112 -18.81 -1.40 9.01
C SER A 112 -18.08 -0.12 8.61
N PHE A 113 -18.03 0.25 7.31
CA PHE A 113 -17.41 1.50 6.87
C PHE A 113 -18.25 2.75 7.18
N GLY A 114 -19.53 2.60 7.55
CA GLY A 114 -20.32 3.68 8.17
C GLY A 114 -20.62 4.91 7.32
N ASN A 115 -20.56 4.79 5.98
CA ASN A 115 -20.95 5.84 5.03
C ASN A 115 -22.45 5.92 4.81
#